data_AF-A0A7X7E4L7-F1
#
_entry.id   AF-A0A7X7E4L7-F1
#
_cell.length_a   1.000
_cell.length_b   1.000
_cell.length_c   1.000
_cell.angle_alpha   90.00
_cell.angle_beta   90.00
_cell.angle_gamma   90.00
#
_symmetry.space_group_name_H-M   'P 1'
#
loop_
_entity.id
_entity.type
_entity.pdbx_description
1 polymer ?
#
loop_
_entity_poly.entity_id
_entity_poly.type
_entity_poly.pdbx_seq_one_letter_code
_entity_poly.pdbx_strand_id
1 'polypeptide(L)'
;MSPTGLAVWADDGSEIACAINQYDYDGRFLMNHPVNERYDLALYSVDGSYNRSLFTNRQIDGFTSSVESIYFMKSRGYILLETLMYNSGGRRFDKVSLDGKITPLYHVDINVNEIVKMIPSPKGSFIARVICGGELYSRCRITFLDSSGLSEVATVNEFTGNSNWPMRWQSDSIFSLIENSTYPKTLKIVGPALEMQTSDATPCRFPVTSSSAWNPEKGYIAFKGNTESIVFTDTVPGYLDACSE
;
A
#
# COMPACT_ATOMS: atom_id res chain seq x y z
N MET A 1 17.02 -18.82 -5.42
CA MET A 1 15.90 -18.28 -6.21
C MET A 1 16.19 -16.81 -6.50
N SER A 2 15.66 -16.26 -7.59
CA SER A 2 15.83 -14.84 -7.90
C SER A 2 15.08 -13.95 -6.90
N PRO A 3 15.55 -12.72 -6.64
CA PRO A 3 14.81 -11.71 -5.89
C PRO A 3 13.38 -11.55 -6.41
N THR A 4 12.43 -11.29 -5.51
CA THR A 4 11.07 -10.92 -5.89
C THR A 4 10.88 -9.43 -5.66
N GLY A 5 10.19 -8.75 -6.57
CA GLY A 5 10.06 -7.30 -6.53
C GLY A 5 8.62 -6.83 -6.67
N LEU A 6 8.32 -5.69 -6.04
CA LEU A 6 7.10 -4.92 -6.21
C LEU A 6 7.47 -3.56 -6.79
N ALA A 7 6.68 -3.07 -7.75
CA ALA A 7 6.87 -1.76 -8.36
C ALA A 7 5.53 -1.01 -8.42
N VAL A 8 5.57 0.30 -8.21
CA VAL A 8 4.41 1.19 -8.28
C VAL A 8 4.82 2.54 -8.85
N TRP A 9 3.96 3.11 -9.70
CA TRP A 9 4.15 4.47 -10.20
C TRP A 9 3.89 5.50 -9.11
N ALA A 10 4.61 6.62 -9.19
CA ALA A 10 4.23 7.83 -8.49
C ALA A 10 2.81 8.25 -8.90
N ASP A 11 2.11 8.91 -7.96
CA ASP A 11 0.81 9.53 -8.19
C ASP A 11 0.79 10.56 -9.33
N ASP A 12 1.94 11.15 -9.66
CA ASP A 12 2.14 12.05 -10.82
C ASP A 12 2.66 11.36 -12.09
N GLY A 13 2.88 10.04 -12.07
CA GLY A 13 3.37 9.25 -13.21
C GLY A 13 4.82 9.53 -13.64
N SER A 14 5.59 10.28 -12.85
CA SER A 14 6.94 10.74 -13.23
C SER A 14 8.09 9.83 -12.77
N GLU A 15 7.85 8.95 -11.80
CA GLU A 15 8.84 8.02 -11.24
C GLU A 15 8.18 6.69 -10.88
N ILE A 16 9.02 5.67 -10.66
CA ILE A 16 8.62 4.35 -10.20
C ILE A 16 9.35 4.06 -8.89
N ALA A 17 8.62 3.64 -7.86
CA ALA A 17 9.20 3.07 -6.65
C ALA A 17 9.23 1.55 -6.76
N CYS A 18 10.37 0.94 -6.45
CA CYS A 18 10.56 -0.50 -6.47
C CYS A 18 11.05 -0.97 -5.10
N ALA A 19 10.36 -1.93 -4.49
CA ALA A 19 10.91 -2.71 -3.39
C ALA A 19 11.38 -4.06 -3.90
N ILE A 20 12.58 -4.46 -3.50
CA ILE A 20 13.19 -5.72 -3.92
C ILE A 20 13.42 -6.56 -2.68
N ASN A 21 12.69 -7.66 -2.55
CA ASN A 21 12.89 -8.66 -1.51
C ASN A 21 14.05 -9.56 -1.91
N GLN A 22 15.07 -9.58 -1.05
CA GLN A 22 16.26 -10.40 -1.17
C GLN A 22 16.21 -11.56 -0.17
N TYR A 23 16.74 -12.70 -0.59
CA TYR A 23 16.71 -13.95 0.16
C TYR A 23 18.13 -14.54 0.20
N ASP A 24 18.69 -14.71 1.41
CA ASP A 24 19.84 -15.59 1.60
C ASP A 24 19.35 -17.00 1.94
N TYR A 25 19.95 -18.01 1.33
CA TYR A 25 19.68 -19.41 1.64
C TYR A 25 20.90 -20.04 2.31
N ASP A 26 20.71 -20.74 3.43
CA ASP A 26 21.77 -21.58 3.99
C ASP A 26 21.74 -22.95 3.31
N GLY A 27 22.69 -23.16 2.40
CA GLY A 27 22.84 -24.42 1.65
C GLY A 27 23.22 -25.64 2.51
N ARG A 28 23.34 -25.48 3.84
CA ARG A 28 23.70 -26.56 4.77
C ARG A 28 22.51 -27.37 5.29
N PHE A 29 21.27 -26.89 5.11
CA PHE A 29 20.07 -27.63 5.49
C PHE A 29 19.37 -28.22 4.27
N LEU A 30 18.90 -29.46 4.36
CA LEU A 30 18.20 -30.19 3.27
C LEU A 30 16.89 -29.53 2.82
N MET A 31 16.42 -28.51 3.53
CA MET A 31 15.26 -27.70 3.15
C MET A 31 15.74 -26.29 2.81
N ASN A 32 15.49 -25.86 1.56
CA ASN A 32 15.74 -24.51 1.06
C ASN A 32 14.85 -23.48 1.76
N HIS A 33 15.08 -23.21 3.05
CA HIS A 33 14.43 -22.12 3.76
C HIS A 33 15.27 -20.86 3.63
N PRO A 34 14.66 -19.71 3.28
CA PRO A 34 15.35 -18.42 3.36
C PRO A 34 15.71 -18.16 4.82
N VAL A 35 17.00 -17.92 5.07
CA VAL A 35 17.56 -17.73 6.42
C VAL A 35 17.64 -16.25 6.76
N ASN A 36 17.83 -15.41 5.75
CA ASN A 36 17.72 -13.96 5.86
C ASN A 36 16.84 -13.42 4.76
N GLU A 37 15.71 -12.82 5.15
CA GLU A 37 14.91 -11.99 4.24
C GLU A 37 15.12 -10.53 4.59
N ARG A 38 15.49 -9.75 3.59
CA ARG A 38 15.73 -8.31 3.66
C ARG A 38 15.19 -7.67 2.40
N TYR A 39 14.98 -6.36 2.43
CA TYR A 39 14.52 -5.66 1.24
C TYR A 39 15.24 -4.34 0.99
N ASP A 40 15.32 -3.99 -0.29
CA ASP A 40 15.77 -2.69 -0.75
C ASP A 40 14.57 -1.86 -1.17
N LEU A 41 14.72 -0.54 -1.13
CA LEU A 41 13.78 0.39 -1.75
C LEU A 41 14.54 1.37 -2.62
N ALA A 42 14.13 1.48 -3.88
CA ALA A 42 14.74 2.38 -4.84
C ALA A 42 13.70 3.10 -5.69
N LEU A 43 14.07 4.28 -6.17
CA LEU A 43 13.33 5.11 -7.09
C LEU A 43 14.01 5.10 -8.47
N TYR A 44 13.20 5.05 -9.51
CA TYR A 44 13.65 5.05 -10.91
C TYR A 44 12.90 6.13 -11.69
N SER A 45 13.61 6.85 -12.56
CA SER A 45 12.93 7.63 -13.59
C SER A 45 12.31 6.71 -14.63
N VAL A 46 11.27 7.21 -15.28
CA VAL A 46 10.56 6.48 -16.35
C VAL A 46 11.47 6.15 -17.54
N ASP A 47 12.41 7.03 -17.84
CA ASP A 47 13.36 6.90 -18.94
C ASP A 47 14.63 6.12 -18.55
N GLY A 48 14.72 5.65 -17.30
CA GLY A 48 15.89 4.95 -16.77
C GLY A 48 17.14 5.81 -16.61
N SER A 49 17.07 7.12 -16.84
CA SER A 49 18.19 8.06 -16.70
C SER A 49 18.70 8.21 -15.26
N TYR A 50 17.85 7.95 -14.27
CA TYR A 50 18.19 8.04 -12.85
C TYR A 50 17.67 6.83 -12.08
N ASN A 51 18.53 6.32 -11.20
CA ASN A 51 18.15 5.44 -10.11
C ASN A 51 18.66 6.02 -8.79
N ARG A 52 17.89 5.84 -7.72
CA ARG A 52 18.29 6.25 -6.38
C ARG A 52 17.77 5.26 -5.36
N SER A 53 18.69 4.61 -4.66
CA SER A 53 18.34 3.83 -3.48
C SER A 53 17.93 4.77 -2.35
N LEU A 54 16.78 4.49 -1.73
CA LEU A 54 16.36 5.11 -0.47
C LEU A 54 16.98 4.38 0.72
N PHE A 55 17.07 3.04 0.63
CA PHE A 55 17.85 2.20 1.53
C PHE A 55 18.07 0.82 0.92
N THR A 56 19.02 0.09 1.48
CA THR A 56 19.36 -1.28 1.08
C THR A 56 19.43 -2.20 2.29
N ASN A 57 19.19 -3.50 2.08
CA ASN A 57 19.35 -4.58 3.07
C ASN A 57 18.58 -4.33 4.37
N ARG A 58 17.37 -3.77 4.27
CA ARG A 58 16.57 -3.45 5.45
C ARG A 58 15.99 -4.71 6.07
N GLN A 59 16.15 -4.80 7.39
CA GLN A 59 15.43 -5.69 8.29
C GLN A 59 14.62 -4.85 9.28
N ILE A 60 13.56 -5.42 9.82
CA ILE A 60 12.75 -4.77 10.86
C ILE A 60 13.09 -5.41 12.20
N ASP A 61 13.69 -4.64 13.10
CA ASP A 61 13.94 -5.06 14.50
C ASP A 61 14.66 -6.42 14.63
N GLY A 62 15.50 -6.77 13.64
CA GLY A 62 16.21 -8.05 13.57
C GLY A 62 15.40 -9.23 13.02
N PHE A 63 14.15 -9.01 12.61
CA PHE A 63 13.28 -10.01 11.99
C PHE A 63 13.44 -10.06 10.46
N THR A 64 13.35 -11.26 9.91
CA THR A 64 13.23 -11.50 8.47
C THR A 64 11.96 -10.84 7.95
N SER A 65 12.09 -10.02 6.91
CA SER A 65 11.05 -9.10 6.48
C SER A 65 10.92 -9.04 4.96
N SER A 66 9.69 -9.07 4.43
CA SER A 66 9.39 -8.88 3.01
C SER A 66 8.33 -7.81 2.80
N VAL A 67 8.48 -7.00 1.75
CA VAL A 67 7.48 -6.01 1.37
C VAL A 67 6.37 -6.71 0.60
N GLU A 68 5.13 -6.49 1.04
CA GLU A 68 3.91 -7.05 0.46
C GLU A 68 3.10 -6.00 -0.33
N SER A 69 3.16 -4.73 0.09
CA SER A 69 2.52 -3.63 -0.64
C SER A 69 3.29 -2.32 -0.57
N ILE A 70 3.16 -1.52 -1.64
CA ILE A 70 3.77 -0.19 -1.80
C ILE A 70 2.73 0.79 -2.34
N TYR A 71 2.73 2.00 -1.82
CA TYR A 71 2.03 3.17 -2.39
C TYR A 71 3.02 4.32 -2.52
N PHE A 72 3.06 5.01 -3.66
CA PHE A 72 4.01 6.09 -3.91
C PHE A 72 3.30 7.43 -4.09
N MET A 73 3.30 8.24 -3.02
CA MET A 73 2.70 9.57 -2.97
C MET A 73 3.78 10.64 -3.15
N LYS A 74 4.31 10.76 -4.36
CA LYS A 74 5.43 11.67 -4.68
C LYS A 74 5.03 13.12 -4.45
N SER A 75 3.81 13.53 -4.83
CA SER A 75 3.30 14.88 -4.60
C SER A 75 3.28 15.28 -3.11
N ARG A 76 3.28 14.30 -2.20
CA ARG A 76 3.34 14.47 -0.74
C ARG A 76 4.67 14.08 -0.12
N GLY A 77 5.65 13.70 -0.93
CA GLY A 77 7.00 13.41 -0.47
C GLY A 77 7.14 12.11 0.33
N TYR A 78 6.30 11.09 0.08
CA TYR A 78 6.43 9.81 0.78
C TYR A 78 6.01 8.57 -0.01
N ILE A 79 6.47 7.42 0.48
CA ILE A 79 6.06 6.07 0.12
C ILE A 79 5.46 5.43 1.37
N LEU A 80 4.38 4.68 1.21
CA LEU A 80 3.83 3.83 2.26
C LEU A 80 4.16 2.38 1.95
N LEU A 81 4.73 1.67 2.93
CA LEU A 81 5.10 0.26 2.81
C LEU A 81 4.30 -0.57 3.80
N GLU A 82 3.82 -1.73 3.35
CA GLU A 82 3.43 -2.84 4.20
C GLU A 82 4.52 -3.91 4.14
N THR A 83 5.05 -4.26 5.30
CA THR A 83 6.07 -5.30 5.44
C THR A 83 5.54 -6.44 6.30
N LEU A 84 5.65 -7.66 5.79
CA LEU A 84 5.44 -8.88 6.54
C LEU A 84 6.73 -9.25 7.26
N MET A 85 6.65 -9.59 8.55
CA MET A 85 7.78 -10.04 9.34
C MET A 85 7.60 -11.52 9.67
N TYR A 86 8.31 -12.44 9.00
CA TYR A 86 7.99 -13.87 9.06
C TYR A 86 8.20 -14.49 10.44
N ASN A 87 9.31 -14.16 11.10
CA ASN A 87 9.66 -14.77 12.40
C ASN A 87 8.80 -14.27 13.55
N SER A 88 8.29 -13.03 13.47
CA SER A 88 7.30 -12.49 14.40
C SER A 88 5.88 -12.63 13.88
N GLY A 89 5.69 -13.17 12.66
CA GLY A 89 4.47 -13.27 11.82
C GLY A 89 3.59 -12.01 11.77
N GLY A 90 4.15 -10.88 12.17
CA GLY A 90 3.46 -9.61 12.29
C GLY A 90 3.50 -8.85 10.98
N ARG A 91 2.73 -7.76 10.93
CA ARG A 91 2.74 -6.80 9.83
C ARG A 91 3.13 -5.43 10.35
N ARG A 92 3.97 -4.73 9.61
CA ARG A 92 4.36 -3.36 9.92
C ARG A 92 4.06 -2.44 8.74
N PHE A 93 3.53 -1.27 9.06
CA PHE A 93 3.28 -0.21 8.10
C PHE A 93 4.25 0.93 8.38
N ASP A 94 5.09 1.27 7.39
CA ASP A 94 6.10 2.32 7.48
C ASP A 94 5.78 3.42 6.45
N LYS A 95 5.86 4.68 6.87
CA LYS A 95 5.94 5.84 5.97
C LYS A 95 7.41 6.16 5.72
N VAL A 96 7.84 6.13 4.47
CA VAL A 96 9.21 6.42 4.05
C VAL A 96 9.21 7.75 3.29
N SER A 97 9.92 8.77 3.74
CA SER A 97 10.09 10.00 2.96
C SER A 97 11.03 9.78 1.77
N LEU A 98 10.97 10.64 0.76
CA LEU A 98 11.77 10.50 -0.46
C LEU A 98 13.28 10.73 -0.27
N ASP A 99 13.73 11.01 0.95
CA ASP A 99 15.14 11.02 1.36
C ASP A 99 15.56 9.74 2.10
N GLY A 100 14.65 8.78 2.28
CA GLY A 100 14.90 7.49 2.92
C GLY A 100 14.64 7.48 4.43
N LYS A 101 14.22 8.58 5.05
CA LYS A 101 13.84 8.56 6.47
C LYS A 101 12.53 7.77 6.67
N ILE A 102 12.50 6.95 7.73
CA ILE A 102 11.41 6.01 7.98
C ILE A 102 10.69 6.39 9.27
N THR A 103 9.37 6.46 9.18
CA THR A 103 8.46 6.71 10.31
C THR A 103 7.52 5.51 10.44
N PRO A 104 7.62 4.71 11.51
CA PRO A 104 6.70 3.61 11.77
C PRO A 104 5.30 4.15 12.02
N LEU A 105 4.29 3.60 11.33
CA LEU A 105 2.89 3.99 11.51
C LEU A 105 2.12 3.02 12.39
N TYR A 106 2.34 1.72 12.20
CA TYR A 106 1.59 0.70 12.91
C TYR A 106 2.30 -0.65 12.86
N HIS A 107 2.14 -1.44 13.92
CA HIS A 107 2.64 -2.80 14.04
C HIS A 107 1.50 -3.70 14.54
N VAL A 108 1.26 -4.81 13.85
CA VAL A 108 0.35 -5.88 14.22
C VAL A 108 1.17 -7.10 14.60
N ASP A 109 0.99 -7.62 15.82
CA ASP A 109 1.56 -8.89 16.25
C ASP A 109 0.68 -10.08 15.78
N ILE A 110 1.26 -11.28 15.57
CA ILE A 110 0.52 -12.49 15.14
C ILE A 110 -0.69 -12.79 16.02
N ASN A 111 -0.57 -12.53 17.32
CA ASN A 111 -1.55 -12.99 18.31
C ASN A 111 -2.87 -12.21 18.27
N VAL A 112 -2.96 -11.21 17.39
CA VAL A 112 -4.15 -10.40 17.22
C VAL A 112 -4.92 -10.92 16.02
N ASN A 113 -6.15 -11.41 16.24
CA ASN A 113 -7.10 -11.77 15.19
C ASN A 113 -7.67 -10.51 14.51
N GLU A 114 -6.78 -9.68 13.98
CA GLU A 114 -7.10 -8.42 13.32
C GLU A 114 -6.49 -8.37 11.93
N ILE A 115 -7.28 -7.89 10.97
CA ILE A 115 -6.81 -7.50 9.64
C ILE A 115 -6.63 -6.00 9.65
N VAL A 116 -5.42 -5.54 9.33
CA VAL A 116 -5.10 -4.12 9.24
C VAL A 116 -4.78 -3.73 7.81
N LYS A 117 -5.36 -2.62 7.36
CA LYS A 117 -5.08 -2.00 6.06
C LYS A 117 -4.75 -0.54 6.25
N MET A 118 -3.77 -0.04 5.50
CA MET A 118 -3.43 1.37 5.42
C MET A 118 -3.61 1.83 3.98
N ILE A 119 -4.54 2.76 3.75
CA ILE A 119 -4.93 3.17 2.40
C ILE A 119 -4.74 4.69 2.29
N PRO A 120 -3.74 5.19 1.56
CA PRO A 120 -3.56 6.62 1.35
C PRO A 120 -4.67 7.18 0.46
N SER A 121 -5.05 8.43 0.70
CA SER A 121 -5.99 9.16 -0.15
C SER A 121 -5.36 9.50 -1.51
N PRO A 122 -6.15 9.81 -2.55
CA PRO A 122 -5.64 10.05 -3.91
C PRO A 122 -4.60 11.17 -4.00
N LYS A 123 -4.75 12.25 -3.21
CA LYS A 123 -3.73 13.32 -3.14
C LYS A 123 -2.76 13.10 -1.97
N GLY A 124 -2.83 11.96 -1.29
CA GLY A 124 -1.96 11.57 -0.18
C GLY A 124 -2.09 12.45 1.06
N SER A 125 -3.12 13.30 1.14
CA SER A 125 -3.32 14.17 2.30
C SER A 125 -3.66 13.37 3.55
N PHE A 126 -4.38 12.26 3.39
CA PHE A 126 -4.84 11.42 4.48
C PHE A 126 -4.44 9.96 4.29
N ILE A 127 -4.43 9.21 5.39
CA ILE A 127 -4.27 7.76 5.40
C ILE A 127 -5.43 7.18 6.18
N ALA A 128 -6.19 6.28 5.55
CA ALA A 128 -7.21 5.49 6.24
C ALA A 128 -6.55 4.25 6.84
N ARG A 129 -6.49 4.19 8.17
CA ARG A 129 -6.14 2.99 8.93
C ARG A 129 -7.41 2.23 9.25
N VAL A 130 -7.56 1.06 8.63
CA VAL A 130 -8.69 0.15 8.89
C VAL A 130 -8.19 -1.01 9.73
N ILE A 131 -8.85 -1.28 10.85
CA ILE A 131 -8.59 -2.42 11.72
C ILE A 131 -9.89 -3.21 11.82
N CYS A 132 -9.90 -4.46 11.38
CA CYS A 132 -11.05 -5.35 11.42
C CYS A 132 -10.77 -6.56 12.30
N GLY A 133 -11.60 -6.81 13.30
CA GLY A 133 -11.50 -7.93 14.23
C GLY A 133 -12.88 -8.53 14.57
N GLY A 134 -12.90 -9.34 15.63
CA GLY A 134 -14.10 -10.08 16.07
C GLY A 134 -14.38 -11.34 15.24
N GLU A 135 -15.51 -12.01 15.51
CA GLU A 135 -15.90 -13.21 14.76
C GLU A 135 -16.00 -12.90 13.27
N LEU A 136 -15.27 -13.68 12.46
CA LEU A 136 -15.21 -13.55 10.99
C LEU A 136 -14.78 -12.15 10.50
N TYR A 137 -14.04 -11.38 11.31
CA TYR A 137 -13.61 -10.02 10.98
C TYR A 137 -14.78 -9.09 10.62
N SER A 138 -15.89 -9.24 11.34
CA SER A 138 -17.16 -8.56 11.11
C SER A 138 -17.28 -7.18 11.75
N ARG A 139 -16.30 -6.78 12.58
CA ARG A 139 -16.28 -5.46 13.23
C ARG A 139 -15.02 -4.75 12.84
N CYS A 140 -15.18 -3.56 12.28
CA CYS A 140 -14.06 -2.77 11.83
C CYS A 140 -14.09 -1.38 12.45
N ARG A 141 -12.91 -0.81 12.65
CA ARG A 141 -12.66 0.56 13.07
C ARG A 141 -11.84 1.24 11.98
N ILE A 142 -12.21 2.47 11.64
CA ILE A 142 -11.43 3.28 10.68
C ILE A 142 -10.95 4.53 11.40
N THR A 143 -9.65 4.76 11.36
CA THR A 143 -9.02 6.00 11.80
C THR A 143 -8.44 6.70 10.59
N PHE A 144 -8.77 7.97 10.40
CA PHE A 144 -8.17 8.83 9.38
C PHE A 144 -7.03 9.62 10.00
N LEU A 145 -5.84 9.49 9.41
CA LEU A 145 -4.63 10.17 9.85
C LEU A 145 -4.30 11.27 8.85
N ASP A 146 -3.90 12.44 9.34
CA ASP A 146 -3.23 13.45 8.52
C ASP A 146 -1.86 12.89 8.10
N SER A 147 -1.55 12.90 6.81
CA SER A 147 -0.30 12.32 6.32
C SER A 147 0.92 13.10 6.82
N SER A 148 0.84 14.41 7.07
CA SER A 148 2.00 15.26 7.38
C SER A 148 2.48 15.04 8.81
N GLY A 149 1.56 15.10 9.78
CA GLY A 149 1.85 14.95 11.20
C GLY A 149 1.47 13.59 11.78
N LEU A 150 0.78 12.73 11.02
CA LEU A 150 0.21 11.46 11.48
C LEU A 150 -0.77 11.62 12.64
N SER A 151 -1.30 12.83 12.83
CA SER A 151 -2.34 13.10 13.82
C SER A 151 -3.66 12.49 13.38
N GLU A 152 -4.38 11.91 14.34
CA GLU A 152 -5.75 11.48 14.11
C GLU A 152 -6.62 12.69 13.78
N VAL A 153 -7.23 12.65 12.60
CA VAL A 153 -8.20 13.66 12.15
C VAL A 153 -9.58 13.26 12.63
N ALA A 154 -9.91 11.98 12.49
CA ALA A 154 -11.17 11.43 12.96
C ALA A 154 -11.16 9.89 13.02
N THR A 155 -12.09 9.32 13.77
CA THR A 155 -12.30 7.88 13.87
C THR A 155 -13.78 7.53 13.77
N VAL A 156 -14.08 6.48 13.00
CA VAL A 156 -15.36 5.76 13.05
C VAL A 156 -15.16 4.51 13.90
N ASN A 157 -15.76 4.51 15.08
CA ASN A 157 -15.75 3.35 15.97
C ASN A 157 -16.83 2.36 15.53
N GLU A 158 -16.44 1.09 15.46
CA GLU A 158 -17.31 -0.08 15.25
C GLU A 158 -18.37 0.08 14.16
N PHE A 159 -18.00 -0.18 12.91
CA PHE A 159 -18.98 -0.52 11.89
C PHE A 159 -19.04 -2.04 11.70
N THR A 160 -20.25 -2.57 11.56
CA THR A 160 -20.47 -3.95 11.15
C THR A 160 -20.11 -4.05 9.68
N GLY A 161 -19.02 -4.75 9.39
CA GLY A 161 -18.56 -4.99 8.03
C GLY A 161 -17.49 -6.05 7.97
N ASN A 162 -17.42 -6.77 6.85
CA ASN A 162 -16.42 -7.82 6.65
C ASN A 162 -15.12 -7.19 6.13
N SER A 163 -13.97 -7.60 6.66
CA SER A 163 -12.62 -7.25 6.17
C SER A 163 -12.41 -7.40 4.64
N ASN A 164 -13.20 -8.25 3.99
CA ASN A 164 -13.20 -8.49 2.54
C ASN A 164 -13.97 -7.44 1.74
N TRP A 165 -14.71 -6.54 2.39
CA TRP A 165 -15.41 -5.47 1.69
C TRP A 165 -14.42 -4.55 0.98
N PRO A 166 -14.68 -4.17 -0.28
CA PRO A 166 -13.87 -3.16 -0.94
C PRO A 166 -13.96 -1.84 -0.20
N MET A 167 -12.81 -1.34 0.26
CA MET A 167 -12.68 -0.05 0.91
C MET A 167 -11.75 0.81 0.06
N ARG A 168 -12.20 2.00 -0.30
CA ARG A 168 -11.45 2.86 -1.23
C ARG A 168 -11.80 4.32 -1.04
N TRP A 169 -10.88 5.18 -1.46
CA TRP A 169 -11.15 6.59 -1.58
C TRP A 169 -11.90 6.87 -2.89
N GLN A 170 -12.96 7.68 -2.81
CA GLN A 170 -13.62 8.28 -3.98
C GLN A 170 -12.95 9.60 -4.36
N SER A 171 -12.53 10.36 -3.37
CA SER A 171 -11.76 11.59 -3.52
C SER A 171 -10.79 11.73 -2.36
N ASP A 172 -10.01 12.81 -2.31
CA ASP A 172 -9.08 13.05 -1.22
C ASP A 172 -9.75 13.20 0.15
N SER A 173 -11.03 13.58 0.18
CA SER A 173 -11.81 13.76 1.42
C SER A 173 -12.99 12.80 1.55
N ILE A 174 -13.20 11.89 0.60
CA ILE A 174 -14.34 10.95 0.64
C ILE A 174 -13.82 9.52 0.59
N PHE A 175 -14.09 8.77 1.66
CA PHE A 175 -13.77 7.35 1.79
C PHE A 175 -15.03 6.51 1.73
N SER A 176 -15.01 5.42 0.98
CA SER A 176 -16.18 4.58 0.74
C SER A 176 -15.97 3.15 1.22
N LEU A 177 -17.02 2.65 1.85
CA LEU A 177 -17.18 1.28 2.28
C LEU A 177 -18.23 0.65 1.38
N ILE A 178 -17.78 -0.24 0.50
CA ILE A 178 -18.68 -0.95 -0.41
C ILE A 178 -19.12 -2.22 0.30
N GLU A 179 -20.19 -2.09 1.05
CA GLU A 179 -20.95 -3.24 1.54
C GLU A 179 -21.50 -3.99 0.32
N ASN A 180 -21.59 -5.32 0.39
CA ASN A 180 -22.19 -6.15 -0.67
C ASN A 180 -23.72 -5.93 -0.83
N SER A 181 -24.22 -4.81 -0.29
CA SER A 181 -25.58 -4.32 -0.40
C SER A 181 -25.64 -3.25 -1.50
N THR A 182 -26.84 -2.99 -1.99
CA THR A 182 -27.11 -2.11 -3.13
C THR A 182 -26.67 -0.64 -2.93
N TYR A 183 -26.20 -0.26 -1.73
CA TYR A 183 -25.84 1.12 -1.40
C TYR A 183 -24.51 1.19 -0.63
N PRO A 184 -23.43 1.74 -1.22
CA PRO A 184 -22.18 1.95 -0.49
C PRO A 184 -22.35 2.98 0.61
N LYS A 185 -21.76 2.74 1.78
CA LYS A 185 -21.67 3.75 2.83
C LYS A 185 -20.47 4.64 2.54
N THR A 186 -20.68 5.95 2.45
CA THR A 186 -19.60 6.90 2.19
C THR A 186 -19.35 7.79 3.42
N LEU A 187 -18.08 8.01 3.71
CA LEU A 187 -17.58 8.81 4.81
C LEU A 187 -16.88 10.01 4.21
N LYS A 188 -17.40 11.20 4.48
CA LYS A 188 -16.78 12.46 4.05
C LYS A 188 -16.03 13.08 5.22
N ILE A 189 -14.78 13.41 5.00
CA ILE A 189 -13.93 14.15 5.92
C ILE A 189 -14.22 15.64 5.70
N VAL A 190 -14.71 16.32 6.73
CA VAL A 190 -15.04 17.75 6.72
C VAL A 190 -14.25 18.43 7.84
N GLY A 191 -12.99 18.77 7.55
CA GLY A 191 -12.07 19.29 8.56
C GLY A 191 -11.77 18.24 9.65
N PRO A 192 -11.77 18.60 10.96
CA PRO A 192 -11.61 17.63 12.05
C PRO A 192 -12.88 16.80 12.33
N ALA A 193 -13.97 17.02 11.58
CA ALA A 193 -15.22 16.30 11.74
C ALA A 193 -15.41 15.26 10.61
N LEU A 194 -16.13 14.18 10.92
CA LEU A 194 -16.64 13.24 9.93
C LEU A 194 -18.12 13.47 9.71
N GLU A 195 -18.49 13.61 8.44
CA GLU A 195 -19.88 13.55 8.02
C GLU A 195 -20.12 12.22 7.32
N MET A 196 -20.99 11.39 7.89
CA MET A 196 -21.46 10.20 7.21
C MET A 196 -22.48 10.62 6.15
N GLN A 197 -22.23 10.27 4.90
CA GLN A 197 -23.15 10.53 3.80
C GLN A 197 -23.52 9.20 3.14
N THR A 198 -24.81 8.97 2.92
CA THR A 198 -25.24 8.00 1.92
C THR A 198 -25.12 8.70 0.57
N SER A 199 -24.14 8.31 -0.26
CA SER A 199 -24.01 8.89 -1.59
C SER A 199 -24.20 7.83 -2.67
N ASP A 200 -24.83 8.26 -3.76
CA ASP A 200 -24.91 7.53 -5.02
C ASP A 200 -23.63 7.70 -5.85
N ALA A 201 -22.51 8.11 -5.22
CA ALA A 201 -21.32 8.51 -5.94
C ALA A 201 -20.69 7.33 -6.70
N THR A 202 -20.47 7.55 -8.00
CA THR A 202 -19.86 6.55 -8.87
C THR A 202 -18.45 6.24 -8.40
N PRO A 203 -18.11 4.96 -8.17
CA PRO A 203 -16.83 4.64 -7.57
C PRO A 203 -15.64 4.93 -8.47
N CYS A 204 -14.72 5.80 -8.03
CA CYS A 204 -13.43 5.99 -8.69
C CYS A 204 -12.46 4.85 -8.33
N ARG A 205 -11.45 4.59 -9.18
CA ARG A 205 -10.40 3.59 -8.93
C ARG A 205 -9.11 4.30 -8.49
N PHE A 206 -9.02 4.68 -7.22
CA PHE A 206 -7.81 5.21 -6.59
C PHE A 206 -7.61 4.62 -5.18
N PRO A 207 -6.37 4.49 -4.66
CA PRO A 207 -5.07 4.51 -5.35
C PRO A 207 -4.71 3.17 -6.00
N VAL A 208 -3.78 3.19 -6.97
CA VAL A 208 -3.22 1.97 -7.58
C VAL A 208 -2.23 1.33 -6.62
N THR A 209 -2.50 0.10 -6.18
CA THR A 209 -1.60 -0.70 -5.35
C THR A 209 -0.66 -1.55 -6.21
N SER A 210 0.35 -2.18 -5.61
CA SER A 210 1.44 -2.94 -6.26
C SER A 210 1.05 -4.24 -6.99
N SER A 211 -0.16 -4.33 -7.56
CA SER A 211 -0.53 -5.40 -8.50
C SER A 211 -0.64 -4.82 -9.90
N SER A 212 0.48 -4.85 -10.63
CA SER A 212 0.63 -4.45 -12.04
C SER A 212 0.01 -3.09 -12.40
N ALA A 213 0.84 -2.05 -12.47
CA ALA A 213 0.37 -0.71 -12.78
C ALA A 213 0.66 -0.38 -14.26
N TRP A 214 -0.43 -0.26 -15.03
CA TRP A 214 -0.46 0.23 -16.41
C TRP A 214 -0.46 1.76 -16.43
N ASN A 215 0.38 2.37 -17.27
CA ASN A 215 0.38 3.81 -17.51
C ASN A 215 -0.36 4.13 -18.83
N PRO A 216 -1.57 4.75 -18.78
CA PRO A 216 -2.37 5.07 -19.98
C PRO A 216 -1.72 6.10 -20.90
N GLU A 217 -0.89 7.01 -20.39
CA GLU A 217 -0.27 8.08 -21.19
C GLU A 217 0.97 7.60 -21.94
N LYS A 218 1.64 6.57 -21.43
CA LYS A 218 2.96 6.12 -21.95
C LYS A 218 2.99 4.68 -22.46
N GLY A 219 1.95 3.87 -22.23
CA GLY A 219 1.81 2.55 -22.85
C GLY A 219 2.58 1.39 -22.19
N TYR A 220 3.08 1.53 -20.96
CA TYR A 220 3.87 0.48 -20.29
C TYR A 220 3.19 -0.12 -19.04
N ILE A 221 3.55 -1.37 -18.72
CA ILE A 221 3.15 -2.11 -17.50
C ILE A 221 4.39 -2.45 -16.67
N ALA A 222 4.35 -2.19 -15.36
CA ALA A 222 5.34 -2.74 -14.42
C ALA A 222 4.80 -4.06 -13.81
N PHE A 223 5.55 -5.16 -13.94
CA PHE A 223 5.14 -6.47 -13.41
C PHE A 223 5.70 -6.77 -12.01
N LYS A 224 4.96 -7.57 -11.25
CA LYS A 224 5.51 -8.44 -10.20
C LYS A 224 6.28 -9.57 -10.91
N GLY A 225 7.60 -9.46 -10.95
CA GLY A 225 8.47 -10.44 -11.62
C GLY A 225 9.08 -11.46 -10.66
N ASN A 226 9.22 -12.71 -11.11
CA ASN A 226 9.96 -13.78 -10.43
C ASN A 226 11.45 -13.83 -10.85
N THR A 227 11.90 -12.82 -11.61
CA THR A 227 13.23 -12.72 -12.20
C THR A 227 13.69 -11.27 -12.10
N GLU A 228 15.01 -11.05 -12.02
CA GLU A 228 15.72 -9.78 -11.76
C GLU A 228 15.47 -8.65 -12.78
N SER A 229 14.47 -8.78 -13.66
CA SER A 229 14.15 -7.82 -14.70
C SER A 229 12.72 -7.30 -14.55
N ILE A 230 12.58 -6.00 -14.34
CA ILE A 230 11.35 -5.27 -14.65
C ILE A 230 11.26 -5.23 -16.18
N VAL A 231 10.30 -5.97 -16.74
CA VAL A 231 10.09 -6.03 -18.19
C VAL A 231 9.07 -4.95 -18.57
N PHE A 232 9.48 -4.01 -19.42
CA PHE A 232 8.59 -3.06 -20.08
C PHE A 232 8.02 -3.74 -21.34
N THR A 233 6.69 -3.78 -21.50
CA THR A 233 6.04 -4.37 -22.68
C THR A 233 4.92 -3.47 -23.19
N ASP A 234 4.73 -3.48 -24.52
CA ASP A 234 3.83 -2.59 -25.28
C ASP A 234 2.44 -3.20 -25.56
N THR A 235 2.10 -4.37 -25.01
CA THR A 235 0.85 -5.08 -25.35
C THR A 235 -0.19 -5.08 -24.23
N VAL A 236 -1.36 -4.55 -24.56
CA VAL A 236 -2.55 -4.30 -23.71
C VAL A 236 -3.41 -5.57 -23.54
N PRO A 237 -3.81 -5.94 -22.30
CA PRO A 237 -5.14 -6.49 -22.02
C PRO A 237 -6.04 -5.35 -21.53
N GLY A 238 -7.18 -5.18 -22.19
CA GLY A 238 -8.03 -3.99 -22.07
C GLY A 238 -8.58 -3.70 -20.66
N TYR A 239 -9.06 -2.45 -20.56
CA TYR A 239 -9.70 -1.73 -19.44
C TYR A 239 -8.76 -0.85 -18.62
N LEU A 240 -9.03 0.47 -18.66
CA LEU A 240 -9.16 1.38 -17.51
C LEU A 240 -9.46 2.82 -18.01
N ASP A 241 -10.72 3.26 -17.90
CA ASP A 241 -11.08 4.68 -17.99
C ASP A 241 -10.76 5.35 -16.65
N ALA A 242 -9.97 6.44 -16.71
CA ALA A 242 -9.78 7.37 -15.61
C ALA A 242 -10.82 8.50 -15.73
N CYS A 243 -11.58 8.78 -14.67
CA CYS A 243 -12.53 9.88 -14.69
C CYS A 243 -11.77 11.22 -14.66
N SER A 244 -12.08 12.11 -15.61
CA SER A 244 -11.76 13.54 -15.52
C SER A 244 -12.61 14.20 -14.43
N GLU A 245 -12.02 15.21 -13.76
CA GLU A 245 -12.63 16.02 -12.69
C GLU A 245 -14.03 16.55 -12.99
#